data_AF-A0A9W6NI95-F1
#
_entry.id   AF-A0A9W6NI95-F1
#
_cell.length_a   1.000
_cell.length_b   1.000
_cell.length_c   1.000
_cell.angle_alpha   90.00
_cell.angle_beta   90.00
_cell.angle_gamma   90.00
#
_symmetry.space_group_name_H-M   'P 1'
#
loop_
_entity.id
_entity.type
_entity.pdbx_description
1 polymer ?
#
loop_
_entity_poly.entity_id
_entity_poly.type
_entity_poly.pdbx_seq_one_letter_code
_entity_poly.pdbx_strand_id
1 'polypeptide(L)'
;MHAALSYRSCLLLAVLAAGCATPPPPPPVPDEVAAPVPEYIPVVRYGRYTLVELTPTAAQEDLLLQVVDVSIPDTLHANVADALHHVLQRSGYQLCNGRETDTLGNLPLPAAHYQLGPLQLRDALLTLAGPARALHVDHTTRSVCFSQQHKTPAEATQATADSAPLQGSAGEPQP
;
A
#
# COMPACT_ATOMS: atom_id res chain seq x y z
N MET A 1 6.87 42.77 102.25
CA MET A 1 7.65 41.62 101.78
C MET A 1 8.31 41.99 100.45
N HIS A 2 9.63 41.83 100.37
CA HIS A 2 10.54 41.67 99.21
C HIS A 2 10.09 42.19 97.82
N ALA A 3 10.72 43.20 97.22
CA ALA A 3 12.09 43.29 96.65
C ALA A 3 12.20 42.85 95.17
N ALA A 4 12.53 43.84 94.31
CA ALA A 4 13.56 43.87 93.26
C ALA A 4 13.72 42.78 92.16
N LEU A 5 14.33 43.26 91.06
CA LEU A 5 15.03 42.59 89.92
C LEU A 5 14.14 42.20 88.73
N SER A 6 14.24 42.81 87.54
CA SER A 6 15.38 43.10 86.65
C SER A 6 15.96 41.86 85.95
N TYR A 7 16.04 41.98 84.61
CA TYR A 7 16.87 41.23 83.67
C TYR A 7 16.55 39.75 83.42
N ARG A 8 16.16 39.43 82.17
CA ARG A 8 16.95 38.55 81.29
C ARG A 8 16.36 38.51 79.88
N SER A 9 16.96 39.33 79.02
CA SER A 9 17.16 38.99 77.61
C SER A 9 17.70 37.57 77.49
N CYS A 10 17.02 36.72 76.72
CA CYS A 10 17.61 35.54 76.13
C CYS A 10 16.92 35.25 74.79
N LEU A 11 17.61 35.71 73.73
CA LEU A 11 17.49 35.33 72.34
C LEU A 11 17.08 33.87 72.13
N LEU A 12 16.08 33.62 71.27
CA LEU A 12 16.10 32.46 70.38
C LEU A 12 15.54 32.84 69.00
N LEU A 13 16.47 33.14 68.09
CA LEU A 13 16.27 33.20 66.65
C LEU A 13 15.85 31.81 66.14
N ALA A 14 14.63 31.69 65.61
CA ALA A 14 14.24 30.51 64.85
C ALA A 14 14.80 30.64 63.42
N VAL A 15 15.96 30.02 63.18
CA VAL A 15 16.55 29.88 61.84
C VAL A 15 15.76 28.80 61.08
N LEU A 16 14.96 29.21 60.10
CA LEU A 16 14.37 28.31 59.11
C LEU A 16 15.47 27.85 58.15
N ALA A 17 16.09 26.70 58.44
CA ALA A 17 16.93 26.02 57.47
C ALA A 17 16.03 25.35 56.41
N ALA A 18 15.61 26.12 55.41
CA ALA A 18 15.06 25.56 54.17
C ALA A 18 16.22 24.94 53.38
N GLY A 19 16.46 23.65 53.58
CA GLY A 19 17.36 22.88 52.74
C GLY A 19 16.73 22.60 51.39
N CYS A 20 17.25 23.22 50.32
CA CYS A 20 16.93 22.79 48.96
C CYS A 20 17.64 21.45 48.70
N ALA A 21 16.87 20.37 48.66
CA ALA A 21 17.35 19.08 48.15
C ALA A 21 17.31 19.11 46.62
N THR A 22 18.47 19.35 46.00
CA THR A 22 18.64 19.20 44.55
C THR A 22 18.64 17.70 44.23
N PRO A 23 17.76 17.20 43.34
CA PRO A 23 17.79 15.80 42.92
C PRO A 23 19.10 15.51 42.17
N PRO A 24 19.66 14.28 42.30
CA PRO A 24 20.87 13.92 41.57
C PRO A 24 20.63 14.01 40.05
N PRO A 25 21.65 14.42 39.27
CA PRO A 25 21.54 14.46 37.82
C PRO A 25 21.23 13.06 37.26
N PRO A 26 20.41 12.96 36.20
CA PRO A 26 20.16 11.68 35.56
C PRO A 26 21.47 11.07 35.03
N PRO A 27 21.59 9.74 34.99
CA PRO A 27 22.78 9.08 34.44
C PRO A 27 22.99 9.51 32.97
N PRO A 28 24.24 9.57 32.49
CA PRO A 28 24.52 9.90 31.10
C PRO A 28 23.84 8.88 30.20
N VAL A 29 22.92 9.36 29.37
CA VAL A 29 22.32 8.57 28.29
C VAL A 29 23.44 8.17 27.33
N PRO A 30 23.63 6.87 27.04
CA PRO A 30 24.55 6.42 25.99
C PRO A 30 24.18 7.10 24.66
N ASP A 31 25.19 7.42 23.84
CA ASP A 31 25.04 8.09 22.54
C ASP A 31 23.75 7.67 21.84
N GLU A 32 22.80 8.60 21.83
CA GLU A 32 21.49 8.44 21.26
C GLU A 32 21.69 8.19 19.76
N VAL A 33 21.55 6.93 19.36
CA VAL A 33 21.37 6.54 17.96
C VAL A 33 20.29 7.45 17.42
N ALA A 34 20.67 8.39 16.55
CA ALA A 34 19.77 9.42 16.03
C ALA A 34 18.48 8.74 15.58
N ALA A 35 17.40 8.97 16.34
CA ALA A 35 16.09 8.46 15.97
C ALA A 35 15.78 9.00 14.56
N PRO A 36 15.23 8.17 13.66
CA PRO A 36 14.80 8.66 12.36
C PRO A 36 13.89 9.87 12.59
N VAL A 37 14.16 10.94 11.83
CA VAL A 37 13.37 12.18 11.91
C VAL A 37 11.90 11.79 11.76
N PRO A 38 11.03 12.10 12.74
CA PRO A 38 9.64 11.66 12.68
C PRO A 38 8.99 12.26 11.42
N GLU A 39 8.47 11.38 10.58
CA GLU A 39 7.68 11.77 9.41
C GLU A 39 6.41 12.49 9.90
N TYR A 40 6.24 13.74 9.49
CA TYR A 40 5.12 14.56 9.93
C TYR A 40 3.89 14.25 9.07
N ILE A 41 2.96 13.44 9.61
CA ILE A 41 1.67 13.16 8.97
C ILE A 41 0.64 14.18 9.49
N PRO A 42 0.09 15.06 8.64
CA PRO A 42 -0.91 16.02 9.08
C PRO A 42 -2.19 15.31 9.51
N VAL A 43 -2.71 15.61 10.70
CA VAL A 43 -3.93 15.00 11.25
C VAL A 43 -4.92 16.04 11.75
N VAL A 44 -6.21 15.74 11.63
CA VAL A 44 -7.31 16.50 12.26
C VAL A 44 -7.97 15.64 13.32
N ARG A 45 -8.24 16.25 14.48
CA ARG A 45 -8.91 15.59 15.59
C ARG A 45 -10.41 15.86 15.57
N TYR A 46 -11.20 14.81 15.36
CA TYR A 46 -12.65 14.84 15.54
C TYR A 46 -13.00 14.31 16.94
N GLY A 47 -13.65 15.15 17.74
CA GLY A 47 -14.00 14.81 19.11
C GLY A 47 -12.76 14.50 19.98
N ARG A 48 -12.91 13.53 20.90
CA ARG A 48 -11.82 13.17 21.83
C ARG A 48 -10.99 11.95 21.42
N TYR A 49 -11.51 11.13 20.51
CA TYR A 49 -10.97 9.79 20.23
C TYR A 49 -10.67 9.52 18.76
N THR A 50 -10.96 10.46 17.86
CA THR A 50 -10.79 10.25 16.41
C THR A 50 -9.73 11.21 15.88
N LEU A 51 -8.67 10.65 15.30
CA LEU A 51 -7.72 11.36 14.47
C LEU A 51 -7.93 10.88 13.03
N VAL A 52 -7.98 11.81 12.09
CA VAL A 52 -8.09 11.54 10.66
C VAL A 52 -6.87 12.15 9.99
N GLU A 53 -6.14 11.34 9.24
CA GLU A 53 -5.02 11.81 8.43
C GLU A 53 -5.54 12.69 7.30
N LEU A 54 -4.86 13.81 7.06
CA LEU A 54 -5.14 14.76 5.97
C LEU A 54 -4.30 14.44 4.72
N THR A 55 -4.02 13.17 4.50
CA THR A 55 -3.36 12.67 3.30
C THR A 55 -4.43 12.13 2.35
N PRO A 56 -4.28 12.31 1.03
CA PRO A 56 -5.13 11.61 0.07
C PRO A 56 -4.98 10.10 0.26
N THR A 57 -6.07 9.36 0.07
CA THR A 57 -5.98 7.89 0.06
C THR A 57 -5.22 7.42 -1.18
N ALA A 58 -4.62 6.23 -1.15
CA ALA A 58 -3.92 5.67 -2.31
C ALA A 58 -4.79 5.64 -3.59
N ALA A 59 -6.10 5.41 -3.46
CA ALA A 59 -7.06 5.44 -4.57
C ALA A 59 -7.37 6.86 -5.07
N GLN A 60 -7.17 7.90 -4.26
CA GLN A 60 -7.28 9.30 -4.68
C GLN A 60 -6.00 9.78 -5.37
N GLU A 61 -4.83 9.25 -4.99
CA GLU A 61 -3.56 9.55 -5.65
C GLU A 61 -3.42 8.79 -6.98
N ASP A 62 -3.68 7.48 -6.97
CA ASP A 62 -3.78 6.64 -8.15
C ASP A 62 -5.22 6.15 -8.33
N LEU A 63 -5.92 6.82 -9.25
CA LEU A 63 -7.30 6.53 -9.58
C LEU A 63 -7.50 5.11 -10.14
N LEU A 64 -6.45 4.40 -10.57
CA LEU A 64 -6.57 3.00 -10.98
C LEU A 64 -6.65 2.02 -9.80
N LEU A 65 -6.31 2.47 -8.59
CA LEU A 65 -6.46 1.69 -7.36
C LEU A 65 -7.86 1.83 -6.74
N GLN A 66 -8.73 2.66 -7.30
CA GLN A 66 -10.10 2.80 -6.82
C GLN A 66 -10.86 1.48 -6.92
N VAL A 67 -11.67 1.17 -5.92
CA VAL A 67 -12.51 -0.03 -5.91
C VAL A 67 -13.74 0.21 -6.77
N VAL A 68 -13.99 -0.71 -7.69
CA VAL A 68 -15.18 -0.74 -8.54
C VAL A 68 -15.99 -2.01 -8.26
N ASP A 69 -17.30 -1.86 -8.32
CA ASP A 69 -18.29 -2.94 -8.27
C ASP A 69 -19.30 -2.65 -9.38
N VAL A 70 -19.23 -3.44 -10.46
CA VAL A 70 -19.80 -3.12 -11.75
C VAL A 70 -20.75 -4.24 -12.17
N SER A 71 -21.99 -3.86 -12.45
CA SER A 71 -22.98 -4.72 -13.09
C SER A 71 -23.28 -4.15 -14.47
N ILE A 72 -22.77 -4.81 -15.51
CA ILE A 72 -23.03 -4.44 -16.89
C ILE A 72 -24.48 -4.83 -17.21
N PRO A 73 -25.29 -3.93 -17.81
CA PRO A 73 -26.62 -4.29 -18.24
C PRO A 73 -26.58 -5.46 -19.24
N ASP A 74 -27.43 -6.47 -19.05
CA ASP A 74 -27.64 -7.58 -20.00
C ASP A 74 -28.33 -7.08 -21.28
N THR A 75 -27.69 -6.17 -22.00
CA THR A 75 -28.07 -5.88 -23.39
C THR A 75 -27.76 -7.12 -24.22
N LEU A 76 -28.58 -7.39 -25.23
CA LEU A 76 -28.68 -8.71 -25.85
C LEU A 76 -27.34 -9.34 -26.26
N HIS A 77 -26.30 -8.57 -26.56
CA HIS A 77 -24.95 -9.08 -26.80
C HIS A 77 -23.89 -7.99 -26.53
N ALA A 78 -23.70 -7.57 -25.28
CA ALA A 78 -22.61 -6.65 -24.95
C ALA A 78 -21.25 -7.26 -25.36
N ASN A 79 -20.36 -6.40 -25.86
CA ASN A 79 -18.99 -6.78 -26.19
C ASN A 79 -18.01 -6.26 -25.13
N VAL A 80 -16.73 -6.62 -25.26
CA VAL A 80 -15.69 -6.17 -24.33
C VAL A 80 -15.50 -4.65 -24.38
N ALA A 81 -15.73 -3.99 -25.52
CA ALA A 81 -15.69 -2.53 -25.58
C ALA A 81 -16.78 -1.91 -24.69
N ASP A 82 -18.02 -2.39 -24.78
CA ASP A 82 -19.13 -1.90 -23.95
C ASP A 82 -18.82 -2.05 -22.47
N ALA A 83 -18.25 -3.19 -22.08
CA ALA A 83 -17.80 -3.47 -20.71
C ALA A 83 -16.71 -2.50 -20.26
N LEU A 84 -15.67 -2.29 -21.07
CA LEU A 84 -14.58 -1.36 -20.75
C LEU A 84 -15.09 0.07 -20.60
N HIS A 85 -15.94 0.53 -21.52
CA HIS A 85 -16.57 1.85 -21.41
C HIS A 85 -17.41 1.96 -20.14
N HIS A 86 -18.15 0.91 -19.77
CA HIS A 86 -18.97 0.89 -18.57
C HIS A 86 -18.14 0.94 -17.28
N VAL A 87 -17.09 0.12 -17.17
CA VAL A 87 -16.16 0.11 -16.02
C VAL A 87 -15.44 1.46 -15.86
N LEU A 88 -15.11 2.12 -16.96
CA LEU A 88 -14.45 3.43 -16.94
C LEU A 88 -15.39 4.59 -16.58
N GLN A 89 -16.71 4.38 -16.51
CA GLN A 89 -17.65 5.45 -16.17
C GLN A 89 -17.33 6.04 -14.80
N ARG A 90 -17.16 7.36 -14.75
CA ARG A 90 -16.84 8.14 -13.54
C ARG A 90 -15.44 7.87 -12.95
N SER A 91 -14.62 7.03 -13.58
CA SER A 91 -13.23 6.79 -13.15
C SER A 91 -12.29 7.98 -13.43
N GLY A 92 -12.67 8.82 -14.40
CA GLY A 92 -11.81 9.88 -14.95
C GLY A 92 -10.87 9.43 -16.06
N TYR A 93 -10.86 8.13 -16.40
CA TYR A 93 -10.14 7.58 -17.55
C TYR A 93 -11.08 7.33 -18.74
N GLN A 94 -10.51 7.34 -19.95
CA GLN A 94 -11.19 7.03 -21.20
C GLN A 94 -10.43 5.95 -21.99
N LEU A 95 -11.16 5.16 -22.78
CA LEU A 95 -10.55 4.18 -23.67
C LEU A 95 -9.87 4.92 -24.85
N CYS A 96 -8.65 4.53 -25.19
CA CYS A 96 -7.96 5.13 -26.31
C CYS A 96 -8.40 4.52 -27.65
N ASN A 97 -8.27 5.30 -28.72
CA ASN A 97 -8.47 4.82 -30.08
C ASN A 97 -7.20 4.13 -30.57
N GLY A 98 -7.24 2.82 -30.81
CA GLY A 98 -6.09 2.08 -31.27
C GLY A 98 -6.47 0.68 -31.74
N ARG A 99 -5.87 0.25 -32.87
CA ARG A 99 -6.22 -1.03 -33.52
C ARG A 99 -6.27 -2.22 -32.57
N GLU A 100 -5.29 -2.34 -31.67
CA GLU A 100 -5.24 -3.45 -30.71
C GLU A 100 -6.33 -3.37 -29.64
N THR A 101 -6.66 -2.16 -29.18
CA THR A 101 -7.80 -1.94 -28.28
C THR A 101 -9.12 -2.23 -28.99
N ASP A 102 -9.26 -1.81 -30.26
CA ASP A 102 -10.46 -2.06 -31.06
C ASP A 102 -10.64 -3.56 -31.33
N THR A 103 -9.56 -4.31 -31.61
CA THR A 103 -9.65 -5.77 -31.80
C THR A 103 -10.08 -6.49 -30.53
N LEU A 104 -9.62 -6.04 -29.35
CA LEU A 104 -10.08 -6.55 -28.07
C LEU A 104 -11.56 -6.24 -27.85
N GLY A 105 -11.96 -4.99 -28.14
CA GLY A 105 -13.31 -4.50 -27.91
C GLY A 105 -14.39 -5.25 -28.70
N ASN A 106 -14.05 -5.77 -29.88
CA ASN A 106 -14.96 -6.54 -30.73
C ASN A 106 -15.22 -7.98 -30.25
N LEU A 107 -14.54 -8.45 -29.20
CA LEU A 107 -14.78 -9.78 -28.64
C LEU A 107 -16.11 -9.82 -27.87
N PRO A 108 -16.84 -10.94 -27.88
CA PRO A 108 -18.04 -11.09 -27.08
C PRO A 108 -17.71 -11.02 -25.59
N LEU A 109 -18.59 -10.40 -24.80
CA LEU A 109 -18.41 -10.34 -23.35
C LEU A 109 -18.73 -11.71 -22.71
N PRO A 110 -17.79 -12.35 -22.00
CA PRO A 110 -18.07 -13.59 -21.28
C PRO A 110 -19.12 -13.38 -20.18
N ALA A 111 -19.98 -14.38 -19.94
CA ALA A 111 -21.04 -14.32 -18.92
C ALA A 111 -20.51 -13.92 -17.53
N ALA A 112 -19.33 -14.43 -17.15
CA ALA A 112 -18.70 -14.11 -15.87
C ALA A 112 -18.28 -12.64 -15.73
N HIS A 113 -18.15 -11.89 -16.83
CA HIS A 113 -17.70 -10.50 -16.82
C HIS A 113 -18.86 -9.49 -16.77
N TYR A 114 -20.12 -9.93 -16.82
CA TYR A 114 -21.27 -9.03 -16.61
C TYR A 114 -21.36 -8.51 -15.17
N GLN A 115 -20.76 -9.24 -14.22
CA GLN A 115 -20.64 -8.84 -12.83
C GLN A 115 -19.16 -8.87 -12.44
N LEU A 116 -18.62 -7.70 -12.12
CA LEU A 116 -17.23 -7.52 -11.72
C LEU A 116 -17.19 -6.77 -10.40
N GLY A 117 -16.85 -7.40 -9.28
CA GLY A 117 -16.75 -6.66 -8.03
C GLY A 117 -16.72 -7.50 -6.76
N PRO A 118 -16.25 -6.92 -5.64
CA PRO A 118 -15.48 -5.67 -5.53
C PRO A 118 -13.99 -5.90 -5.82
N LEU A 119 -13.39 -5.09 -6.71
CA LEU A 119 -11.95 -5.14 -7.03
C LEU A 119 -11.42 -3.79 -7.51
N GLN A 120 -10.09 -3.63 -7.65
CA GLN A 120 -9.52 -2.38 -8.15
C GLN A 120 -9.82 -2.17 -9.63
N LEU A 121 -9.94 -0.91 -10.06
CA LEU A 121 -10.19 -0.55 -11.46
C LEU A 121 -9.15 -1.16 -12.40
N ARG A 122 -7.86 -1.12 -12.03
CA ARG A 122 -6.78 -1.76 -12.79
C ARG A 122 -7.05 -3.25 -13.02
N ASP A 123 -7.44 -3.97 -11.97
CA ASP A 123 -7.67 -5.41 -12.02
C ASP A 123 -8.92 -5.73 -12.84
N ALA A 124 -9.97 -4.92 -12.74
CA ALA A 124 -11.16 -5.04 -13.58
C ALA A 124 -10.81 -4.87 -15.07
N LEU A 125 -10.00 -3.87 -15.42
CA LEU A 125 -9.54 -3.65 -16.80
C LEU A 125 -8.69 -4.81 -17.33
N LEU A 126 -7.77 -5.35 -16.52
CA LEU A 126 -6.97 -6.51 -16.89
C LEU A 126 -7.80 -7.79 -17.00
N THR A 127 -8.80 -7.97 -16.13
CA THR A 127 -9.74 -9.09 -16.17
C THR A 127 -10.55 -9.08 -17.47
N LEU A 128 -11.09 -7.91 -17.84
CA LEU A 128 -11.81 -7.72 -19.10
C LEU A 128 -10.92 -7.94 -20.33
N ALA A 129 -9.67 -7.51 -20.27
CA ALA A 129 -8.74 -7.64 -21.39
C ALA A 129 -8.16 -9.05 -21.57
N GLY A 130 -8.06 -9.80 -20.48
CA GLY A 130 -7.48 -11.14 -20.45
C GLY A 130 -5.94 -11.16 -20.46
N PRO A 131 -5.34 -12.35 -20.22
CA PRO A 131 -3.91 -12.50 -19.99
C PRO A 131 -3.03 -12.25 -21.22
N ALA A 132 -3.60 -12.30 -22.43
CA ALA A 132 -2.86 -12.07 -23.68
C ALA A 132 -2.63 -10.57 -23.96
N ARG A 133 -3.17 -9.68 -23.13
CA ARG A 133 -3.12 -8.22 -23.32
C ARG A 133 -2.29 -7.55 -22.24
N ALA A 134 -1.57 -6.49 -22.62
CA ALA A 134 -0.91 -5.58 -21.70
C ALA A 134 -1.73 -4.29 -21.62
N LEU A 135 -1.89 -3.76 -20.40
CA LEU A 135 -2.53 -2.47 -20.14
C LEU A 135 -1.49 -1.34 -20.15
N HIS A 136 -1.71 -0.34 -20.99
CA HIS A 136 -0.94 0.89 -21.03
C HIS A 136 -1.81 2.05 -20.56
N VAL A 137 -1.23 2.93 -19.75
CA VAL A 137 -1.94 4.04 -19.12
C VAL A 137 -1.18 5.32 -19.41
N ASP A 138 -1.86 6.29 -20.01
CA ASP A 138 -1.38 7.66 -20.11
C ASP A 138 -2.13 8.52 -19.09
N HIS A 139 -1.43 8.92 -18.02
CA HIS A 139 -1.99 9.75 -16.97
C HIS A 139 -2.20 11.22 -17.40
N THR A 140 -1.52 11.68 -18.46
CA THR A 140 -1.62 13.05 -18.96
C THR A 140 -2.93 13.25 -19.72
N THR A 141 -3.23 12.32 -20.64
CA THR A 141 -4.49 12.32 -21.40
C THR A 141 -5.61 11.54 -20.70
N ARG A 142 -5.29 10.91 -19.57
CA ARG A 142 -6.14 9.97 -18.83
C ARG A 142 -6.74 8.91 -19.74
N SER A 143 -5.90 8.30 -20.58
CA SER A 143 -6.32 7.25 -21.50
C SER A 143 -5.77 5.88 -21.11
N VAL A 144 -6.54 4.84 -21.38
CA VAL A 144 -6.11 3.44 -21.24
C VAL A 144 -6.13 2.74 -22.60
N CYS A 145 -5.06 2.01 -22.88
CA CYS A 145 -4.85 1.28 -24.13
C CYS A 145 -4.47 -0.16 -23.85
N PHE A 146 -4.75 -1.03 -24.83
CA PHE A 146 -4.32 -2.42 -24.78
C PHE A 146 -3.41 -2.76 -25.96
N SER A 147 -2.38 -3.55 -25.70
CA SER A 147 -1.53 -4.15 -26.74
C SER A 147 -1.44 -5.66 -26.52
N GLN A 148 -1.06 -6.41 -27.55
CA GLN A 148 -0.71 -7.82 -27.35
C GLN A 148 0.55 -7.97 -26.51
N GLN A 149 0.56 -8.95 -25.60
CA GLN A 149 1.78 -9.35 -24.92
C GLN A 149 2.65 -10.14 -25.90
N HIS A 150 3.75 -9.52 -26.35
CA HIS A 150 4.80 -10.28 -27.02
C HIS A 150 5.53 -11.04 -25.92
N LYS A 151 5.18 -12.31 -25.74
CA LYS A 151 5.93 -13.21 -24.86
C LYS A 151 7.30 -13.42 -25.50
N THR A 152 8.28 -12.59 -25.14
CA THR A 152 9.69 -12.97 -25.32
C THR A 152 9.88 -14.24 -24.50
N PRO A 153 10.29 -15.38 -25.09
CA PRO A 153 10.61 -16.57 -24.32
C PRO A 153 11.89 -16.31 -23.51
N ALA A 154 11.77 -15.60 -22.39
CA ALA A 154 12.71 -15.70 -21.29
C ALA A 154 12.22 -16.88 -20.44
N GLU A 155 13.11 -17.84 -20.17
CA GLU A 155 12.86 -19.08 -19.44
C GLU A 155 12.46 -20.31 -20.29
N ALA A 156 13.30 -20.59 -21.30
CA ALA A 156 13.65 -21.96 -21.67
C ALA A 156 15.14 -22.18 -21.37
N THR A 157 15.55 -21.95 -20.12
CA THR A 157 16.87 -22.35 -19.60
C THR A 157 16.63 -22.81 -18.17
N GLN A 158 17.07 -24.03 -17.85
CA GLN A 158 16.97 -24.74 -16.55
C GLN A 158 15.83 -25.77 -16.41
N ALA A 159 15.72 -26.68 -17.38
CA ALA A 159 15.23 -28.04 -17.11
C ALA A 159 15.97 -29.08 -17.98
N THR A 160 17.30 -28.97 -18.07
CA THR A 160 18.19 -30.03 -18.57
C THR A 160 19.49 -29.97 -17.78
N ALA A 161 19.44 -30.38 -16.53
CA ALA A 161 20.62 -30.73 -15.75
C ALA A 161 20.22 -31.58 -14.53
N ASP A 162 19.54 -32.70 -14.74
CA ASP A 162 19.75 -33.85 -13.86
C ASP A 162 19.41 -35.15 -14.59
N SER A 163 20.41 -35.70 -15.27
CA SER A 163 20.44 -37.10 -15.71
C SER A 163 21.90 -37.50 -15.81
N ALA A 164 22.57 -37.58 -14.66
CA ALA A 164 23.82 -38.29 -14.53
C ALA A 164 23.54 -39.80 -14.72
N PRO A 165 24.25 -40.53 -15.61
CA PRO A 165 24.13 -41.97 -15.65
C PRO A 165 24.96 -42.60 -14.53
N LEU A 166 24.28 -43.26 -13.60
CA LEU A 166 24.86 -44.28 -12.73
C LEU A 166 25.23 -45.49 -13.60
N GLN A 167 26.53 -45.67 -13.88
CA GLN A 167 27.06 -46.94 -14.40
C GLN A 167 27.16 -47.94 -13.24
N GLY A 168 26.13 -48.79 -13.13
CA GLY A 168 26.10 -49.98 -12.30
C GLY A 168 26.61 -51.21 -13.06
N SER A 169 27.39 -52.00 -12.35
CA SER A 169 28.12 -53.21 -12.74
C SER A 169 27.23 -54.41 -13.14
N ALA A 170 27.87 -55.30 -13.92
CA ALA A 170 27.74 -56.77 -13.97
C ALA A 170 26.71 -57.43 -14.92
N GLY A 171 27.23 -58.33 -15.77
CA GLY A 171 26.48 -59.44 -16.35
C GLY A 171 27.02 -60.01 -17.67
N GLU A 172 28.06 -60.86 -17.61
CA GLU A 172 28.30 -61.97 -18.57
C GLU A 172 27.04 -62.86 -18.67
N PRO A 173 26.81 -63.68 -19.74
CA PRO A 173 27.77 -64.66 -20.27
C PRO A 173 27.79 -64.90 -21.80
N GLN A 174 28.82 -65.65 -22.19
CA GLN A 174 29.10 -66.26 -23.50
C GLN A 174 28.11 -67.37 -23.91
N PRO A 175 28.10 -67.76 -25.19
CA PRO A 175 28.85 -68.97 -25.59
C PRO A 175 30.00 -68.69 -26.57
#